data_AF-A0A2V6WAZ1-F1
#
_entry.id   AF-A0A2V6WAZ1-F1
#
_cell.length_a   1.000
_cell.length_b   1.000
_cell.length_c   1.000
_cell.angle_alpha   90.00
_cell.angle_beta   90.00
_cell.angle_gamma   90.00
#
_symmetry.space_group_name_H-M   'P 1'
#
loop_
_entity.id
_entity.type
_entity.pdbx_description
1 polymer ?
#
loop_
_entity_poly.entity_id
_entity_poly.type
_entity_poly.pdbx_seq_one_letter_code
_entity_poly.pdbx_strand_id
1 'polypeptide(L)'
;MRWLALLVAGIFYAAAVSPSVSQRVPRFLLPVLAAVGAILVVAALARSLSRLARAQRADRRRHLLPVVINAVAALVLVVSPVIRLVGATIGASSGPRTLAGFGDWRGSEGYPRLSAHRGVDIAARPGSDVLAAADGRVVVARDSHDLCGLILVIVHEPHDYRTLYCHLSAFAVATGEHVARGQRVGTVGTTGQRAWPGYEHVHLELQRGSDLKDLEDPARRFVGCFDRAAVYAADRLALTYPVRC
;
A
#
# COMPACT_ATOMS: atom_id res chain seq x y z
N MET A 1 17.59 -14.23 36.44
CA MET A 1 16.27 -14.35 35.79
C MET A 1 15.66 -13.04 35.25
N ARG A 2 16.09 -11.82 35.64
CA ARG A 2 15.41 -10.55 35.26
C ARG A 2 15.59 -10.10 33.80
N TRP A 3 16.64 -10.56 33.12
CA TRP A 3 16.96 -10.18 31.74
C TRP A 3 16.42 -11.14 30.67
N LEU A 4 16.06 -12.36 31.08
CA LEU A 4 15.63 -13.42 30.17
C LEU A 4 14.31 -13.04 29.47
N ALA A 5 13.36 -12.43 30.18
CA ALA A 5 12.07 -12.03 29.62
C ALA A 5 12.19 -10.91 28.57
N LEU A 6 13.09 -9.94 28.78
CA LEU A 6 13.33 -8.85 27.82
C LEU A 6 14.10 -9.34 26.59
N LEU A 7 15.07 -10.25 26.78
CA LEU A 7 15.77 -10.92 25.67
C LEU A 7 14.81 -11.75 24.83
N VAL A 8 13.97 -12.57 25.48
CA VAL A 8 12.98 -13.41 24.81
C VAL A 8 11.97 -12.55 24.04
N ALA A 9 11.44 -11.48 24.65
CA ALA A 9 10.53 -10.55 23.98
C ALA A 9 11.19 -9.81 22.81
N GLY A 10 12.46 -9.42 22.95
CA GLY A 10 13.24 -8.77 21.88
C GLY A 10 13.52 -9.70 20.69
N ILE A 11 13.86 -10.96 20.95
CA ILE A 11 14.08 -11.98 19.91
C ILE A 11 12.79 -12.23 19.13
N PHE A 12 11.65 -12.39 19.82
CA PHE A 12 10.36 -12.60 19.15
C PHE A 12 9.92 -11.38 18.34
N TYR A 13 10.15 -10.17 18.84
CA TYR A 13 9.86 -8.94 18.09
C TYR A 13 10.72 -8.84 16.83
N ALA A 14 12.04 -9.07 16.93
CA ALA A 14 12.95 -9.07 15.79
C ALA A 14 12.59 -10.14 14.74
N ALA A 15 12.18 -11.33 15.19
CA ALA A 15 11.70 -12.41 14.33
C ALA A 15 10.39 -12.04 13.60
N ALA A 16 9.46 -11.35 14.29
CA ALA A 16 8.18 -10.95 13.73
C ALA A 16 8.29 -9.84 12.68
N VAL A 17 9.29 -8.95 12.79
CA VAL A 17 9.52 -7.86 11.83
C VAL A 17 10.48 -8.23 10.69
N SER A 18 11.11 -9.41 10.74
CA SER A 18 12.01 -9.89 9.70
C SER A 18 11.27 -10.67 8.60
N PRO A 19 11.28 -10.20 7.33
CA PRO A 19 10.56 -10.85 6.23
C PRO A 19 10.96 -12.30 5.97
N SER A 20 12.23 -12.65 6.21
CA SER A 20 12.77 -13.99 5.96
C SER A 20 12.37 -15.02 7.02
N VAL A 21 12.03 -14.57 8.22
CA VAL A 21 11.61 -15.41 9.36
C VAL A 21 10.10 -15.55 9.38
N SER A 22 9.36 -14.46 9.14
CA SER A 22 7.89 -14.46 9.17
C SER A 22 7.26 -15.38 8.13
N GLN A 23 7.95 -15.66 7.01
CA GLN A 23 7.50 -16.59 5.97
C GLN A 23 7.65 -18.08 6.34
N ARG A 24 8.46 -18.42 7.35
CA ARG A 24 8.75 -19.81 7.77
C ARG A 24 8.03 -20.24 9.04
N VAL A 25 7.37 -19.31 9.71
CA VAL A 25 6.64 -19.54 10.97
C VAL A 25 5.14 -19.61 10.66
N PRO A 26 4.38 -20.57 11.24
CA PRO A 26 2.93 -20.62 11.05
C PRO A 26 2.29 -19.28 11.42
N ARG A 27 1.40 -18.77 10.54
CA ARG A 27 0.81 -17.43 10.67
C ARG A 27 0.08 -17.19 12.00
N PHE A 28 -0.41 -18.25 12.66
CA PHE A 28 -1.07 -18.18 13.96
C PHE A 28 -0.11 -18.08 15.16
N LEU A 29 1.17 -18.46 14.99
CA LEU A 29 2.12 -18.55 16.12
C LEU A 29 2.70 -17.18 16.50
N LEU A 30 2.96 -16.33 15.51
CA LEU A 30 3.49 -14.97 15.70
C LEU A 30 2.61 -14.08 16.60
N PRO A 31 1.27 -13.97 16.39
CA PRO A 31 0.43 -13.14 17.25
C PRO A 31 0.35 -13.68 18.69
N VAL A 32 0.37 -15.00 18.88
CA VAL A 32 0.37 -15.61 20.22
C VAL A 32 1.66 -15.28 20.97
N LEU A 33 2.81 -15.43 20.32
CA LEU A 33 4.11 -15.11 20.92
C LEU A 33 4.24 -13.61 21.24
N ALA A 34 3.75 -12.75 20.36
CA ALA A 34 3.71 -11.30 20.58
C ALA A 34 2.82 -10.94 21.79
N ALA A 35 1.65 -11.55 21.92
CA ALA A 35 0.75 -11.33 23.05
C ALA A 35 1.37 -11.77 24.38
N VAL A 36 2.02 -12.95 24.42
CA VAL A 36 2.74 -13.42 25.61
C VAL A 36 3.89 -12.47 25.97
N GLY A 37 4.67 -12.02 24.98
CA GLY A 37 5.73 -11.02 25.18
C GLY A 37 5.21 -9.71 25.77
N ALA A 38 4.10 -9.19 25.24
CA ALA A 38 3.46 -7.97 25.73
C ALA A 38 2.99 -8.10 27.19
N ILE A 39 2.34 -9.22 27.55
CA ILE A 39 1.90 -9.50 28.93
C ILE A 39 3.10 -9.50 29.89
N LEU A 40 4.21 -10.13 29.51
CA LEU A 40 5.42 -10.19 30.34
C LEU A 40 6.06 -8.82 30.54
N VAL A 41 6.11 -7.97 29.50
CA VAL A 41 6.64 -6.61 29.56
C VAL A 41 5.78 -5.73 30.46
N VAL A 42 4.45 -5.78 30.32
CA VAL A 42 3.51 -5.04 31.18
C VAL A 42 3.63 -5.50 32.64
N ALA A 43 3.67 -6.80 32.89
CA ALA A 43 3.86 -7.35 34.24
C ALA A 43 5.23 -6.97 34.85
N ALA A 44 6.28 -6.83 34.03
CA ALA A 44 7.59 -6.36 34.47
C ALA A 44 7.57 -4.86 34.81
N LEU A 45 6.88 -4.04 34.02
CA LEU A 45 6.69 -2.61 34.30
C LEU A 45 5.90 -2.38 35.59
N ALA A 46 4.76 -3.06 35.75
CA ALA A 46 3.93 -3.00 36.96
C ALA A 46 4.73 -3.36 38.22
N ARG A 47 5.53 -4.44 38.15
CA ARG A 47 6.41 -4.85 39.26
C ARG A 47 7.51 -3.80 39.54
N SER A 48 8.12 -3.20 38.53
CA SER A 48 9.13 -2.14 38.72
C SER A 48 8.52 -0.88 39.35
N LEU A 49 7.33 -0.46 38.92
CA LEU A 49 6.60 0.67 39.51
C LEU A 49 6.22 0.41 40.97
N SER A 50 5.71 -0.79 41.29
CA SER A 50 5.37 -1.16 42.67
C SER A 50 6.58 -1.17 43.61
N ARG A 51 7.78 -1.50 43.11
CA ARG A 51 9.03 -1.44 43.89
C ARG A 51 9.50 0.00 44.08
N LEU A 52 9.40 0.83 43.04
CA LEU A 52 9.72 2.25 43.14
C LEU A 52 8.78 2.99 44.12
N ALA A 53 7.49 2.63 44.14
CA ALA A 53 6.51 3.23 45.05
C ALA A 53 6.75 2.88 46.52
N ARG A 54 7.28 1.68 46.81
CA ARG A 54 7.62 1.22 48.17
C ARG A 54 9.05 1.57 48.62
N ALA A 55 9.87 2.13 47.74
CA ALA A 55 11.27 2.45 48.05
C ALA A 55 11.39 3.70 48.94
N GLN A 56 12.27 3.64 49.95
CA GLN A 56 12.63 4.81 50.73
C GLN A 56 13.39 5.84 49.88
N ARG A 57 13.33 7.13 50.25
CA ARG A 57 13.92 8.23 49.45
C ARG A 57 15.40 8.02 49.13
N ALA A 58 16.17 7.44 50.07
CA ALA A 58 17.60 7.18 49.90
C ALA A 58 17.91 6.11 48.83
N ASP A 59 17.02 5.13 48.61
CA ASP A 59 17.25 4.00 47.69
C ASP A 59 16.47 4.14 46.37
N ARG A 60 15.66 5.20 46.23
CA ARG A 60 14.78 5.43 45.08
C ARG A 60 15.53 5.43 43.75
N ARG A 61 16.77 5.94 43.73
CA ARG A 61 17.63 5.97 42.52
C ARG A 61 17.91 4.57 41.96
N ARG A 62 18.04 3.54 42.80
CA ARG A 62 18.31 2.16 42.35
C ARG A 62 17.10 1.52 41.67
N HIS A 63 15.90 2.05 41.88
CA HIS A 63 14.66 1.57 41.30
C HIS A 63 14.20 2.33 40.05
N LEU A 64 14.82 3.48 39.73
CA LEU A 64 14.49 4.27 38.54
C LEU A 64 14.91 3.55 37.25
N LEU A 65 16.13 3.01 37.19
CA LEU A 65 16.65 2.37 35.99
C LEU A 65 15.77 1.18 35.51
N PRO A 66 15.31 0.25 36.36
CA PRO A 66 14.37 -0.80 35.95
C PRO A 66 12.99 -0.29 35.51
N VAL A 67 12.53 0.86 36.02
CA VAL A 67 11.28 1.48 35.57
C VAL A 67 11.46 2.07 34.17
N VAL A 68 12.54 2.80 33.93
CA VAL A 68 12.85 3.37 32.62
C VAL A 68 13.01 2.27 31.56
N ILE A 69 13.78 1.22 31.84
CA ILE A 69 13.98 0.10 30.91
C ILE A 69 12.65 -0.57 30.55
N ASN A 70 11.81 -0.88 31.55
CA ASN A 70 10.54 -1.56 31.29
C ASN A 70 9.50 -0.62 30.64
N ALA A 71 9.57 0.68 30.88
CA ALA A 71 8.71 1.67 30.24
C ALA A 71 9.07 1.82 28.75
N VAL A 72 10.36 1.90 28.42
CA VAL A 72 10.83 1.90 27.02
C VAL A 72 10.44 0.59 26.32
N ALA A 73 10.62 -0.55 26.98
CA ALA A 73 10.20 -1.84 26.43
C ALA A 73 8.68 -1.88 26.18
N ALA A 74 7.85 -1.37 27.10
CA ALA A 74 6.40 -1.29 26.90
C ALA A 74 6.03 -0.36 25.73
N LEU A 75 6.71 0.78 25.60
CA LEU A 75 6.50 1.70 24.48
C LEU A 75 6.81 1.06 23.13
N VAL A 76 7.96 0.39 23.02
CA VAL A 76 8.45 -0.19 21.75
C VAL A 76 7.72 -1.49 21.38
N LEU A 77 7.51 -2.38 22.35
CA LEU A 77 7.03 -3.75 22.10
C LEU A 77 5.51 -3.90 22.24
N VAL A 78 4.82 -2.94 22.86
CA VAL A 78 3.36 -3.02 23.11
C VAL A 78 2.65 -1.83 22.50
N VAL A 79 3.03 -0.60 22.86
CA VAL A 79 2.30 0.60 22.44
C VAL A 79 2.47 0.89 20.94
N SER A 80 3.70 0.88 20.42
CA SER A 80 3.98 1.15 19.00
C SER A 80 3.26 0.19 18.03
N PRO A 81 3.28 -1.14 18.23
CA PRO A 81 2.50 -2.07 17.40
C PRO A 81 0.99 -1.82 17.46
N VAL A 82 0.45 -1.51 18.63
CA VAL A 82 -0.98 -1.21 18.81
C VAL A 82 -1.36 0.08 18.08
N ILE A 83 -0.54 1.13 18.17
CA ILE A 83 -0.78 2.39 17.42
C ILE A 83 -0.76 2.12 15.91
N ARG A 84 0.17 1.30 15.41
CA ARG A 84 0.23 0.91 13.99
C ARG A 84 -1.00 0.12 13.56
N LEU A 85 -1.46 -0.82 14.40
CA LEU A 85 -2.65 -1.62 14.14
C LEU A 85 -3.91 -0.75 14.10
N VAL A 86 -4.08 0.12 15.10
CA VAL A 86 -5.20 1.07 15.18
C VAL A 86 -5.17 2.03 13.99
N GLY A 87 -3.99 2.57 13.66
CA GLY A 87 -3.81 3.40 12.46
C GLY A 87 -4.18 2.69 11.16
N ALA A 88 -3.88 1.40 11.02
CA ALA A 88 -4.29 0.60 9.87
C ALA A 88 -5.81 0.38 9.78
N THR A 89 -6.51 0.35 10.91
CA THR A 89 -7.98 0.20 10.95
C THR A 89 -8.74 1.51 10.75
N ILE A 90 -8.16 2.64 11.15
CA ILE A 90 -8.77 3.97 11.02
C ILE A 90 -8.38 4.63 9.68
N GLY A 91 -7.24 4.22 9.10
CA GLY A 91 -6.74 4.67 7.80
C GLY A 91 -7.10 3.74 6.65
N ALA A 92 -8.32 3.20 6.61
CA ALA A 92 -8.81 2.58 5.39
C ALA A 92 -8.84 3.67 4.31
N SER A 93 -7.87 3.63 3.38
CA SER A 93 -7.89 4.45 2.19
C SER A 93 -9.27 4.28 1.54
N SER A 94 -9.92 5.37 1.16
CA SER A 94 -11.21 5.41 0.46
C SER A 94 -11.12 4.84 -0.97
N GLY A 95 -10.20 3.91 -1.21
CA GLY A 95 -9.87 3.35 -2.49
C GLY A 95 -8.92 2.15 -2.39
N PRO A 96 -8.67 1.49 -3.52
CA PRO A 96 -7.80 0.32 -3.62
C PRO A 96 -6.37 0.65 -3.19
N ARG A 97 -5.63 -0.38 -2.76
CA ARG A 97 -4.25 -0.22 -2.28
C ARG A 97 -3.31 0.15 -3.44
N THR A 98 -2.63 1.28 -3.34
CA THR A 98 -1.52 1.65 -4.22
C THR A 98 -0.26 0.89 -3.81
N LEU A 99 0.38 0.20 -4.75
CA LEU A 99 1.63 -0.56 -4.56
C LEU A 99 2.87 0.32 -4.78
N ALA A 100 2.83 1.19 -5.78
CA ALA A 100 3.87 2.17 -6.08
C ALA A 100 3.23 3.45 -6.62
N GLY A 101 3.70 4.60 -6.15
CA GLY A 101 3.23 5.93 -6.54
C GLY A 101 4.02 6.53 -7.71
N PHE A 102 3.52 7.64 -8.23
CA PHE A 102 4.24 8.42 -9.24
C PHE A 102 5.52 9.00 -8.65
N GLY A 103 6.62 8.92 -9.39
CA GLY A 103 7.93 9.41 -8.95
C GLY A 103 8.69 8.44 -8.03
N ASP A 104 8.10 7.31 -7.64
CA ASP A 104 8.77 6.35 -6.77
C ASP A 104 9.98 5.69 -7.45
N TRP A 105 11.06 5.52 -6.69
CA TRP A 105 12.27 4.81 -7.13
C TRP A 105 12.23 3.32 -6.79
N ARG A 106 11.13 2.85 -6.22
CA ARG A 106 10.85 1.42 -5.97
C ARG A 106 9.62 1.01 -6.77
N GLY A 107 9.67 -0.15 -7.40
CA GLY A 107 8.51 -0.73 -8.09
C GLY A 107 7.50 -1.33 -7.12
N SER A 108 6.35 -1.75 -7.64
CA SER A 108 5.30 -2.45 -6.88
C SER A 108 5.81 -3.74 -6.20
N GLU A 109 6.82 -4.36 -6.79
CA GLU A 109 7.56 -5.51 -6.29
C GLU A 109 8.55 -5.19 -5.15
N GLY A 110 8.78 -3.91 -4.85
CA GLY A 110 9.67 -3.44 -3.79
C GLY A 110 11.15 -3.35 -4.16
N TYR A 111 11.53 -3.71 -5.39
CA TYR A 111 12.89 -3.57 -5.91
C TYR A 111 13.16 -2.14 -6.45
N PRO A 112 14.42 -1.66 -6.41
CA PRO A 112 14.79 -0.38 -7.00
C PRO A 112 14.55 -0.34 -8.52
N ARG A 113 14.07 0.80 -9.02
CA ARG A 113 13.89 1.08 -10.44
C ARG A 113 15.09 1.86 -10.99
N LEU A 114 15.40 1.66 -12.27
CA LEU A 114 16.42 2.44 -12.99
C LEU A 114 15.99 3.89 -13.27
N SER A 115 14.68 4.15 -13.23
CA SER A 115 14.08 5.46 -13.40
C SER A 115 12.88 5.64 -12.48
N ALA A 116 12.53 6.89 -12.21
CA ALA A 116 11.33 7.23 -11.44
C ALA A 116 10.08 6.64 -12.10
N HIS A 117 9.17 6.15 -11.26
CA HIS A 117 7.92 5.55 -11.70
C HIS A 117 7.03 6.58 -12.42
N ARG A 118 6.55 6.23 -13.63
CA ARG A 118 5.84 7.14 -14.54
C ARG A 118 4.34 7.27 -14.27
N GLY A 119 3.81 6.46 -13.35
CA GLY A 119 2.39 6.35 -13.09
C GLY A 119 2.13 5.85 -11.67
N VAL A 120 0.99 5.20 -11.47
CA VAL A 120 0.62 4.57 -10.20
C VAL A 120 0.26 3.11 -10.42
N ASP A 121 0.75 2.24 -9.54
CA ASP A 121 0.47 0.81 -9.57
C ASP A 121 -0.64 0.51 -8.56
N ILE A 122 -1.81 0.11 -9.04
CA ILE A 122 -3.00 -0.07 -8.20
C ILE A 122 -3.30 -1.56 -8.08
N ALA A 123 -3.24 -2.08 -6.85
CA ALA A 123 -3.37 -3.50 -6.58
C ALA A 123 -4.74 -4.03 -6.98
N ALA A 124 -4.76 -5.10 -7.78
CA ALA A 124 -5.97 -5.83 -8.11
C ALA A 124 -5.63 -7.27 -8.49
N ARG A 125 -6.54 -8.20 -8.22
CA ARG A 125 -6.32 -9.61 -8.58
C ARG A 125 -6.28 -9.76 -10.10
N PRO A 126 -5.43 -10.65 -10.65
CA PRO A 126 -5.47 -10.95 -12.07
C PRO A 126 -6.87 -11.44 -12.48
N GLY A 127 -7.33 -10.98 -13.65
CA GLY A 127 -8.69 -11.21 -14.16
C GLY A 127 -9.76 -10.24 -13.64
N SER A 128 -9.48 -9.41 -12.62
CA SER A 128 -10.40 -8.36 -12.19
C SER A 128 -10.67 -7.35 -13.31
N ASP A 129 -11.85 -6.71 -13.27
CA ASP A 129 -12.19 -5.65 -14.21
C ASP A 129 -11.26 -4.44 -14.09
N VAL A 130 -10.81 -3.93 -15.24
CA VAL A 130 -10.22 -2.60 -15.37
C VAL A 130 -11.27 -1.66 -15.94
N LEU A 131 -11.44 -0.52 -15.27
CA LEU A 131 -12.46 0.49 -15.55
C LEU A 131 -11.82 1.74 -16.14
N ALA A 132 -12.52 2.41 -17.06
CA ALA A 132 -12.12 3.74 -17.52
C ALA A 132 -12.17 4.73 -16.34
N ALA A 133 -11.05 5.39 -16.05
CA ALA A 133 -10.94 6.34 -14.95
C ALA A 133 -11.74 7.63 -15.19
N ALA A 134 -12.04 7.95 -16.45
CA ALA A 134 -12.89 9.07 -16.87
C ALA A 134 -13.51 8.78 -18.24
N ASP A 135 -14.54 9.56 -18.60
CA ASP A 135 -15.13 9.53 -19.93
C ASP A 135 -14.06 9.85 -21.00
N GLY A 136 -14.14 9.22 -22.16
CA GLY A 136 -13.17 9.48 -23.21
C GLY A 136 -13.33 8.62 -24.45
N ARG A 137 -12.27 8.62 -25.28
CA ARG A 137 -12.19 7.82 -26.50
C ARG A 137 -10.93 6.97 -26.50
N VAL A 138 -11.06 5.68 -26.80
CA VAL A 138 -9.93 4.77 -26.93
C VAL A 138 -9.14 5.12 -28.19
N VAL A 139 -7.85 5.39 -28.05
CA VAL A 139 -6.95 5.70 -29.18
C VAL A 139 -5.90 4.63 -29.41
N VAL A 140 -5.66 3.77 -28.42
CA VAL A 140 -4.76 2.61 -28.53
C VAL A 140 -5.37 1.45 -27.75
N ALA A 141 -5.45 0.28 -28.36
CA ALA A 141 -5.72 -1.01 -27.72
C ALA A 141 -4.92 -2.09 -28.47
N ARG A 142 -3.72 -2.42 -27.99
CA ARG A 142 -2.82 -3.38 -28.64
C ARG A 142 -1.78 -3.94 -27.69
N ASP A 143 -1.02 -4.93 -28.12
CA ASP A 143 0.25 -5.28 -27.46
C ASP A 143 1.33 -4.24 -27.82
N SER A 144 1.92 -3.61 -26.80
CA SER A 144 3.04 -2.67 -26.97
C SER A 144 4.34 -3.40 -27.32
N HIS A 145 4.44 -4.69 -27.01
CA HIS A 145 5.66 -5.52 -27.07
C HIS A 145 6.82 -4.96 -26.22
N ASP A 146 6.51 -4.11 -25.24
CA ASP A 146 7.47 -3.59 -24.26
C ASP A 146 7.05 -3.98 -22.83
N LEU A 147 7.62 -3.31 -21.83
CA LEU A 147 7.32 -3.59 -20.42
C LEU A 147 5.86 -3.35 -20.04
N CYS A 148 5.11 -2.52 -20.79
CA CYS A 148 3.69 -2.27 -20.57
C CYS A 148 2.82 -3.48 -20.98
N GLY A 149 3.22 -4.24 -22.00
CA GLY A 149 2.45 -5.36 -22.54
C GLY A 149 1.16 -4.91 -23.23
N LEU A 150 0.03 -5.53 -22.92
CA LEU A 150 -1.26 -5.07 -23.43
C LEU A 150 -1.58 -3.69 -22.87
N ILE A 151 -1.54 -2.71 -23.77
CA ILE A 151 -1.69 -1.30 -23.50
C ILE A 151 -3.05 -0.81 -24.01
N LEU A 152 -3.75 -0.07 -23.15
CA LEU A 152 -4.93 0.71 -23.52
C LEU A 152 -4.63 2.20 -23.28
N VAL A 153 -4.98 3.07 -24.23
CA VAL A 153 -4.88 4.53 -24.06
C VAL A 153 -6.23 5.17 -24.36
N ILE A 154 -6.71 6.00 -23.44
CA ILE A 154 -7.96 6.75 -23.55
C ILE A 154 -7.64 8.24 -23.53
N VAL A 155 -8.07 8.99 -24.53
CA VAL A 155 -8.02 10.47 -24.53
C VAL A 155 -9.28 11.05 -23.90
N HIS A 156 -9.11 12.13 -23.15
CA HIS A 156 -10.13 12.79 -22.35
C HIS A 156 -10.30 14.24 -22.81
N GLU A 157 -11.08 14.41 -23.87
CA GLU A 157 -11.52 15.74 -24.31
C GLU A 157 -12.67 16.25 -23.41
N PRO A 158 -12.78 17.56 -23.17
CA PRO A 158 -11.98 18.66 -23.72
C PRO A 158 -10.72 19.00 -22.88
N HIS A 159 -10.36 18.18 -21.90
CA HIS A 159 -9.32 18.52 -20.92
C HIS A 159 -7.87 18.38 -21.43
N ASP A 160 -7.67 17.82 -22.62
CA ASP A 160 -6.35 17.57 -23.22
C ASP A 160 -5.47 16.67 -22.34
N TYR A 161 -6.04 15.56 -21.87
CA TYR A 161 -5.31 14.51 -21.17
C TYR A 161 -5.54 13.16 -21.81
N ARG A 162 -4.68 12.21 -21.48
CA ARG A 162 -4.89 10.79 -21.73
C ARG A 162 -4.48 9.95 -20.54
N THR A 163 -5.22 8.87 -20.33
CA THR A 163 -4.85 7.81 -19.39
C THR A 163 -4.32 6.60 -20.15
N LEU A 164 -3.27 5.99 -19.62
CA LEU A 164 -2.62 4.83 -20.18
C LEU A 164 -2.69 3.70 -19.16
N TYR A 165 -3.17 2.53 -19.57
CA TYR A 165 -3.35 1.35 -18.74
C TYR A 165 -2.42 0.25 -19.28
N CYS A 166 -1.51 -0.22 -18.44
CA CYS A 166 -0.61 -1.32 -18.76
C CYS A 166 -0.98 -2.61 -18.04
N HIS A 167 -0.30 -3.68 -18.45
CA HIS A 167 -0.33 -5.00 -17.84
C HIS A 167 -1.70 -5.69 -17.93
N LEU A 168 -2.53 -5.31 -18.91
CA LEU A 168 -3.85 -5.94 -19.10
C LEU A 168 -3.70 -7.40 -19.53
N SER A 169 -4.67 -8.26 -19.20
CA SER A 169 -4.74 -9.63 -19.74
C SER A 169 -5.62 -9.73 -20.98
N ALA A 170 -6.62 -8.85 -21.10
CA ALA A 170 -7.48 -8.73 -22.27
C ALA A 170 -8.13 -7.35 -22.35
N PHE A 171 -8.48 -6.92 -23.56
CA PHE A 171 -9.29 -5.73 -23.82
C PHE A 171 -10.78 -6.08 -23.82
N ALA A 172 -11.61 -5.17 -23.32
CA ALA A 172 -13.07 -5.23 -23.43
C ALA A 172 -13.62 -4.20 -24.45
N VAL A 173 -12.75 -3.39 -25.02
CA VAL A 173 -13.03 -2.28 -25.95
C VAL A 173 -12.04 -2.28 -27.10
N ALA A 174 -12.35 -1.57 -28.17
CA ALA A 174 -11.47 -1.42 -29.34
C ALA A 174 -11.07 0.04 -29.59
N THR A 175 -9.96 0.23 -30.32
CA THR A 175 -9.54 1.56 -30.80
C THR A 175 -10.67 2.25 -31.54
N GLY A 176 -10.94 3.50 -31.19
CA GLY A 176 -12.01 4.32 -31.76
C GLY A 176 -13.28 4.39 -30.92
N GLU A 177 -13.46 3.48 -29.97
CA GLU A 177 -14.65 3.39 -29.12
C GLU A 177 -14.71 4.53 -28.09
N HIS A 178 -15.91 5.04 -27.84
CA HIS A 178 -16.18 5.94 -26.72
C HIS A 178 -16.49 5.14 -25.46
N VAL A 179 -15.91 5.56 -24.34
CA VAL A 179 -16.07 4.90 -23.05
C VAL A 179 -16.53 5.89 -22.00
N ALA A 180 -17.44 5.46 -21.15
CA ALA A 180 -17.85 6.21 -19.97
C ALA A 180 -16.96 5.88 -18.76
N ARG A 181 -16.78 6.82 -17.85
CA ARG A 181 -16.17 6.61 -16.55
C ARG A 181 -16.83 5.41 -15.86
N GLY A 182 -16.01 4.52 -15.32
CA GLY A 182 -16.49 3.29 -14.67
C GLY A 182 -16.89 2.17 -15.63
N GLN A 183 -16.88 2.39 -16.95
CA GLN A 183 -17.08 1.34 -17.95
C GLN A 183 -15.89 0.37 -17.91
N ARG A 184 -16.17 -0.93 -18.00
CA ARG A 184 -15.13 -1.96 -18.14
C ARG A 184 -14.43 -1.81 -19.49
N VAL A 185 -13.11 -1.66 -19.46
CA VAL A 185 -12.26 -1.50 -20.65
C VAL A 185 -11.27 -2.64 -20.83
N GLY A 186 -11.08 -3.48 -19.81
CA GLY A 186 -10.20 -4.64 -19.90
C GLY A 186 -10.21 -5.44 -18.62
N THR A 187 -9.19 -6.27 -18.46
CA THR A 187 -8.97 -7.09 -17.26
C THR A 187 -7.53 -7.02 -16.81
N VAL A 188 -7.32 -7.07 -15.50
CA VAL A 188 -5.99 -7.05 -14.88
C VAL A 188 -5.22 -8.28 -15.32
N GLY A 189 -3.95 -8.10 -15.64
CA GLY A 189 -3.08 -9.19 -16.08
C GLY A 189 -1.65 -8.99 -15.60
N THR A 190 -0.73 -9.63 -16.32
CA THR A 190 0.71 -9.60 -16.05
C THR A 190 1.52 -9.48 -17.33
N THR A 191 0.92 -8.97 -18.41
CA THR A 191 1.62 -8.83 -19.70
C THR A 191 2.65 -7.71 -19.63
N GLY A 192 3.77 -7.83 -20.33
CA GLY A 192 4.89 -6.89 -20.26
C GLY A 192 5.69 -6.98 -18.96
N GLN A 193 5.04 -7.29 -17.84
CA GLN A 193 5.66 -7.52 -16.54
C GLN A 193 5.94 -9.00 -16.31
N ARG A 194 7.09 -9.48 -16.78
CA ARG A 194 7.53 -10.89 -16.60
C ARG A 194 8.16 -11.18 -15.23
N ALA A 195 8.19 -10.22 -14.31
CA ALA A 195 8.95 -10.35 -13.08
C ALA A 195 8.04 -10.21 -11.86
N TRP A 196 7.85 -11.36 -11.17
CA TRP A 196 7.37 -11.52 -9.78
C TRP A 196 5.86 -11.78 -9.57
N PRO A 197 5.48 -13.04 -9.27
CA PRO A 197 4.13 -13.40 -8.80
C PRO A 197 3.74 -12.66 -7.51
N GLY A 198 2.47 -12.29 -7.36
CA GLY A 198 1.91 -11.70 -6.13
C GLY A 198 1.89 -10.18 -6.07
N TYR A 199 2.25 -9.50 -7.16
CA TYR A 199 2.20 -8.04 -7.31
C TYR A 199 1.36 -7.62 -8.51
N GLU A 200 0.30 -8.36 -8.82
CA GLU A 200 -0.58 -8.03 -9.93
C GLU A 200 -1.30 -6.70 -9.67
N HIS A 201 -1.31 -5.84 -10.69
CA HIS A 201 -1.83 -4.48 -10.59
C HIS A 201 -2.23 -3.94 -11.96
N VAL A 202 -2.94 -2.82 -11.95
CA VAL A 202 -3.06 -1.94 -13.10
C VAL A 202 -2.04 -0.83 -12.92
N HIS A 203 -1.16 -0.67 -13.89
CA HIS A 203 -0.31 0.52 -13.97
C HIS A 203 -1.05 1.59 -14.78
N LEU A 204 -1.26 2.75 -14.15
CA LEU A 204 -1.96 3.88 -14.74
C LEU A 204 -1.03 5.08 -14.87
N GLU A 205 -0.81 5.57 -16.09
CA GLU A 205 -0.18 6.89 -16.32
C GLU A 205 -1.22 7.94 -16.67
N LEU A 206 -0.92 9.20 -16.34
CA LEU A 206 -1.66 10.37 -16.79
C LEU A 206 -0.70 11.27 -17.58
N GLN A 207 -1.06 11.57 -18.82
CA GLN A 207 -0.27 12.42 -19.70
C GLN A 207 -1.09 13.63 -20.13
N ARG A 208 -0.45 14.79 -20.19
CA ARG A 208 -1.05 16.04 -20.69
C ARG A 208 -0.70 16.23 -22.16
N GLY A 209 -1.70 16.58 -22.96
CA GLY A 209 -1.55 16.84 -24.38
C GLY A 209 -1.06 15.66 -25.21
N SER A 210 -0.41 15.98 -26.33
CA SER A 210 0.13 15.00 -27.26
C SER A 210 1.54 14.51 -26.91
N ASP A 211 2.28 15.20 -26.04
CA ASP A 211 3.64 14.80 -25.65
C ASP A 211 3.60 13.60 -24.67
N LEU A 212 4.22 12.49 -25.06
CA LEU A 212 4.26 11.26 -24.25
C LEU A 212 5.16 11.41 -23.01
N LYS A 213 5.95 12.49 -22.94
CA LYS A 213 6.86 12.80 -21.84
C LYS A 213 6.27 13.74 -20.80
N ASP A 214 5.17 14.44 -21.11
CA ASP A 214 4.50 15.34 -20.17
C ASP A 214 3.58 14.54 -19.24
N LEU A 215 4.18 13.95 -18.22
CA LEU A 215 3.53 13.06 -17.25
C LEU A 215 3.15 13.82 -16.00
N GLU A 216 1.95 13.55 -15.49
CA GLU A 216 1.49 14.02 -14.20
C GLU A 216 1.16 12.87 -13.27
N ASP A 217 1.25 13.14 -11.97
CA ASP A 217 0.80 12.22 -10.93
C ASP A 217 -0.73 12.01 -11.01
N PRO A 218 -1.20 10.81 -11.42
CA PRO A 218 -2.63 10.51 -11.50
C PRO A 218 -3.32 10.58 -10.14
N ALA A 219 -2.59 10.33 -9.04
CA ALA A 219 -3.15 10.32 -7.70
C ALA A 219 -3.72 11.68 -7.29
N ARG A 220 -3.19 12.78 -7.85
CA ARG A 220 -3.70 14.14 -7.61
C ARG A 220 -5.05 14.42 -8.26
N ARG A 221 -5.50 13.56 -9.18
CA ARG A 221 -6.78 13.69 -9.88
C ARG A 221 -7.82 12.67 -9.38
N PHE A 222 -7.43 11.73 -8.51
CA PHE A 222 -8.38 10.76 -7.99
C PHE A 222 -9.40 11.42 -7.08
N VAL A 223 -10.67 11.18 -7.37
CA VAL A 223 -11.82 11.61 -6.54
C VAL A 223 -12.45 10.45 -5.78
N GLY A 224 -11.83 9.27 -5.81
CA GLY A 224 -12.28 8.06 -5.12
C GLY A 224 -12.76 6.97 -6.06
N CYS A 225 -13.51 6.03 -5.51
CA CYS A 225 -14.14 4.94 -6.24
C CYS A 225 -15.18 5.46 -7.23
N PHE A 226 -15.41 4.72 -8.30
CA PHE A 226 -16.52 5.02 -9.19
C PHE A 226 -17.86 4.78 -8.48
N ASP A 227 -18.74 5.78 -8.53
CA ASP A 227 -20.11 5.75 -8.03
C ASP A 227 -21.02 6.30 -9.13
N ARG A 228 -21.99 5.49 -9.54
CA ARG A 228 -22.96 5.85 -10.58
C ARG A 228 -23.88 7.00 -10.15
N ALA A 229 -24.10 7.18 -8.85
CA ALA A 229 -24.93 8.26 -8.32
C ALA A 229 -24.15 9.59 -8.12
N ALA A 230 -22.82 9.55 -8.19
CA ALA A 230 -21.99 10.72 -7.97
C ALA A 230 -21.98 11.65 -9.19
N VAL A 231 -21.99 12.96 -8.93
CA VAL A 231 -21.75 13.99 -9.94
C VAL A 231 -20.27 14.34 -9.92
N TYR A 232 -19.60 14.16 -11.05
CA TYR A 232 -18.19 14.48 -11.21
C TYR A 232 -18.05 15.84 -11.87
N ALA A 233 -17.26 16.73 -11.27
CA ALA A 233 -17.05 18.07 -11.79
C ALA A 233 -16.43 18.04 -13.19
N ALA A 234 -16.95 18.86 -14.11
CA ALA A 234 -16.53 18.92 -15.50
C ALA A 234 -15.60 20.12 -15.79
N ASP A 235 -15.25 20.91 -14.78
CA ASP A 235 -14.32 22.05 -14.89
C ASP A 235 -12.86 21.59 -15.01
N ARG A 236 -12.56 20.38 -14.51
CA ARG A 236 -11.25 19.73 -14.59
C ARG A 236 -11.40 18.22 -14.74
N LEU A 237 -10.36 17.57 -15.25
CA LEU A 237 -10.34 16.12 -15.32
C LEU A 237 -10.31 15.50 -13.91
N ALA A 238 -11.43 14.89 -13.51
CA ALA A 238 -11.54 14.04 -12.34
C ALA A 238 -11.41 12.56 -12.73
N LEU A 239 -10.52 11.84 -12.06
CA LEU A 239 -10.30 10.40 -12.27
C LEU A 239 -10.94 9.60 -11.13
N THR A 240 -11.58 8.48 -11.45
CA THR A 240 -11.89 7.44 -10.46
C THR A 240 -10.84 6.35 -10.50
N TYR A 241 -10.74 5.55 -9.44
CA TYR A 241 -9.88 4.37 -9.46
C TYR A 241 -10.25 3.45 -10.64
N PRO A 242 -9.25 2.92 -11.38
CA PRO A 242 -9.46 2.08 -12.56
C PRO A 242 -9.77 0.63 -12.21
N VAL A 243 -9.98 0.32 -10.93
CA VAL A 243 -10.39 -0.99 -10.43
C VAL A 243 -11.45 -0.79 -9.36
N ARG A 244 -12.25 -1.82 -9.12
CA ARG A 244 -13.30 -1.75 -8.10
C ARG A 244 -12.68 -1.62 -6.71
N CYS A 245 -13.31 -0.75 -5.94
CA CYS A 245 -13.37 -0.85 -4.49
C CYS A 245 -14.42 -1.92 -4.15
#